data_AF-A0A2K0TI93-F1
#
_entry.id   AF-A0A2K0TI93-F1
#
_cell.length_a   1.000
_cell.length_b   1.000
_cell.length_c   1.000
_cell.angle_alpha   90.00
_cell.angle_beta   90.00
_cell.angle_gamma   90.00
#
_symmetry.space_group_name_H-M   'P 1'
#
loop_
_entity.id
_entity.type
_entity.pdbx_description
1 polymer ?
#
loop_
_entity_poly.entity_id
_entity_poly.type
_entity_poly.pdbx_seq_one_letter_code
_entity_poly.pdbx_strand_id
1 'polypeptide(L)'
;MFAKRPFSDDYWESKYIHTENINVPIYLLASFSSQLHTRGSFHTFRTAKTSQKWLRVHRYQEWYDLYRPEANKDLKKFYNRFLKGFQNGWERDTPPVRLSLLGFEADGSLTGSIEERPEQEWPLARQQLKTLYLDSTLKQLIWDKPATEGSATHLAEGLTDSSNFIIHFKQQTEIAGYAKVKLWVSCKEHDDLDVADYSNISITLAPYRSLKFEMTTSQSALAPRVSFALHTELLRIWSCQQPKR
;
A
#
# COMPACT_ATOMS: atom_id res chain seq x y z
N MET A 1 1.09 -10.40 25.46
CA MET A 1 0.03 -9.38 25.49
C MET A 1 -1.08 -9.73 24.51
N PHE A 2 -0.77 -9.90 23.22
CA PHE A 2 -1.73 -10.40 22.20
C PHE A 2 -2.47 -11.67 22.61
N ALA A 3 -1.77 -12.71 23.08
CA ALA A 3 -2.42 -13.95 23.54
C ALA A 3 -3.40 -13.76 24.72
N LYS A 4 -3.30 -12.66 25.48
CA LYS A 4 -4.20 -12.34 26.60
C LYS A 4 -5.31 -11.36 26.22
N ARG A 5 -5.14 -10.60 25.13
CA ARG A 5 -6.04 -9.55 24.64
C ARG A 5 -6.06 -9.57 23.11
N PRO A 6 -6.68 -10.59 22.49
CA PRO A 6 -6.65 -10.78 21.04
C PRO A 6 -7.58 -9.82 20.29
N PHE A 7 -8.59 -9.28 20.97
CA PHE A 7 -9.55 -8.33 20.40
C PHE A 7 -9.18 -6.89 20.74
N SER A 8 -9.65 -5.95 19.91
CA SER A 8 -9.58 -4.52 20.21
C SER A 8 -10.47 -4.22 21.40
N ASP A 9 -9.86 -3.87 22.52
CA ASP A 9 -10.50 -3.56 23.80
C ASP A 9 -9.98 -2.21 24.33
N ASP A 10 -10.47 -1.79 25.50
CA ASP A 10 -10.08 -0.53 26.14
C ASP A 10 -8.56 -0.43 26.38
N TYR A 11 -7.88 -1.56 26.55
CA TYR A 11 -6.43 -1.57 26.68
C TYR A 11 -5.75 -1.15 25.38
N TRP A 12 -6.15 -1.70 24.23
CA TRP A 12 -5.61 -1.31 22.94
C TRP A 12 -6.02 0.11 22.53
N GLU A 13 -7.25 0.51 22.85
CA GLU A 13 -7.70 1.89 22.65
C GLU A 13 -6.83 2.88 23.44
N SER A 14 -6.42 2.54 24.66
CA SER A 14 -5.49 3.37 25.45
C SER A 14 -4.09 3.54 24.82
N LYS A 15 -3.74 2.72 23.83
CA LYS A 15 -2.49 2.80 23.06
C LYS A 15 -2.69 3.46 21.69
N TYR A 16 -3.93 3.72 21.30
CA TYR A 16 -4.23 4.41 20.07
C TYR A 16 -3.78 5.86 20.15
N ILE A 17 -3.12 6.34 19.09
CA ILE A 17 -2.63 7.70 19.01
C ILE A 17 -3.64 8.53 18.22
N HIS A 18 -4.33 9.43 18.91
CA HIS A 18 -5.28 10.38 18.32
C HIS A 18 -4.56 11.50 17.55
N THR A 19 -4.11 11.15 16.36
CA THR A 19 -3.37 12.02 15.44
C THR A 19 -4.15 13.28 15.03
N GLU A 20 -5.47 13.27 15.11
CA GLU A 20 -6.37 14.42 14.91
C GLU A 20 -6.15 15.55 15.93
N ASN A 21 -5.49 15.28 17.05
CA ASN A 21 -5.16 16.27 18.07
C ASN A 21 -3.83 17.00 17.78
N ILE A 22 -3.09 16.60 16.74
CA ILE A 22 -1.83 17.24 16.35
C ILE A 22 -2.11 18.59 15.68
N ASN A 23 -1.65 19.67 16.31
CA ASN A 23 -1.81 21.06 15.86
C ASN A 23 -0.47 21.81 15.63
N VAL A 24 0.66 21.11 15.74
CA VAL A 24 2.01 21.65 15.51
C VAL A 24 2.47 21.39 14.07
N PRO A 25 3.52 22.08 13.57
CA PRO A 25 4.13 21.73 12.29
C PRO A 25 4.67 20.29 12.30
N ILE A 26 4.39 19.54 11.23
CA ILE A 26 4.86 18.15 11.10
C ILE A 26 5.54 17.92 9.75
N TYR A 27 6.65 17.19 9.81
CA TYR A 27 7.31 16.65 8.63
C TYR A 27 7.38 15.12 8.75
N LEU A 28 6.59 14.43 7.94
CA LEU A 28 6.41 12.99 7.98
C LEU A 28 7.19 12.31 6.86
N LEU A 29 7.78 11.17 7.19
CA LEU A 29 8.37 10.25 6.22
C LEU A 29 7.51 9.00 6.10
N ALA A 30 7.40 8.48 4.88
CA ALA A 30 6.81 7.17 4.61
C ALA A 30 7.67 6.42 3.59
N SER A 31 7.61 5.10 3.62
CA SER A 31 8.23 4.25 2.61
C SER A 31 7.36 3.05 2.33
N PHE A 32 7.61 2.37 1.21
CA PHE A 32 7.01 1.07 0.91
C PHE A 32 7.94 -0.08 1.30
N SER A 33 9.04 0.19 2.00
CA SER A 33 10.07 -0.79 2.32
C SER A 33 9.71 -1.72 3.48
N SER A 34 8.74 -1.35 4.31
CA SER A 34 8.24 -2.16 5.42
C SER A 34 6.72 -1.97 5.56
N GLN A 35 6.02 -2.94 6.13
CA GLN A 35 4.59 -2.80 6.46
C GLN A 35 4.36 -2.23 7.87
N LEU A 36 5.43 -1.88 8.58
CA LEU A 36 5.38 -1.49 10.00
C LEU A 36 4.90 -0.06 10.19
N HIS A 37 5.45 0.88 9.41
CA HIS A 37 5.28 2.32 9.66
C HIS A 37 4.41 3.03 8.61
N THR A 38 4.34 2.47 7.39
CA THR A 38 3.71 3.10 6.23
C THR A 38 2.27 3.54 6.50
N ARG A 39 1.44 2.64 7.05
CA ARG A 39 0.04 2.95 7.37
C ARG A 39 -0.06 4.09 8.39
N GLY A 40 0.79 4.09 9.41
CA GLY A 40 0.83 5.12 10.44
C GLY A 40 1.19 6.49 9.88
N SER A 41 2.25 6.59 9.08
CA SER A 41 2.67 7.85 8.45
C SER A 41 1.59 8.46 7.55
N PHE A 42 1.00 7.64 6.68
CA PHE A 42 -0.07 8.10 5.79
C PHE A 42 -1.37 8.43 6.54
N HIS A 43 -1.69 7.67 7.60
CA HIS A 43 -2.82 7.97 8.46
C HIS A 43 -2.64 9.33 9.15
N THR A 44 -1.51 9.55 9.83
CA THR A 44 -1.18 10.81 10.51
C THR A 44 -1.26 12.01 9.56
N PHE A 45 -0.72 11.89 8.33
CA PHE A 45 -0.81 12.98 7.35
C PHE A 45 -2.27 13.35 7.01
N ARG A 46 -3.15 12.35 6.92
CA ARG A 46 -4.56 12.56 6.59
C ARG A 46 -5.37 13.13 7.76
N THR A 47 -5.11 12.66 8.97
CA THR A 47 -5.94 12.96 10.15
C THR A 47 -5.46 14.17 10.95
N ALA A 48 -4.16 14.47 10.95
CA ALA A 48 -3.63 15.64 11.65
C ALA A 48 -4.24 16.93 11.11
N LYS A 49 -4.72 17.79 12.03
CA LYS A 49 -5.50 19.01 11.70
C LYS A 49 -4.62 20.23 11.41
N THR A 50 -3.31 20.15 11.69
CA THR A 50 -2.36 21.19 11.29
C THR A 50 -2.34 21.38 9.76
N SER A 51 -2.36 22.64 9.30
CA SER A 51 -2.13 23.00 7.90
C SER A 51 -0.64 22.98 7.54
N GLN A 52 0.24 23.02 8.55
CA GLN A 52 1.69 22.98 8.39
C GLN A 52 2.16 21.52 8.43
N LYS A 53 1.81 20.76 7.39
CA LYS A 53 2.17 19.35 7.26
C LYS A 53 2.78 19.05 5.91
N TRP A 54 3.89 18.29 5.95
CA TRP A 54 4.59 17.81 4.76
C TRP A 54 4.79 16.31 4.86
N LEU A 55 4.64 15.61 3.74
CA LEU A 55 4.88 14.17 3.63
C LEU A 55 5.91 13.90 2.53
N ARG A 56 6.97 13.18 2.87
CA ARG A 56 7.92 12.66 1.88
C ARG A 56 7.85 11.14 1.88
N VAL A 57 7.42 10.59 0.75
CA VAL A 57 7.41 9.15 0.48
C VAL A 57 8.70 8.80 -0.26
N HIS A 58 9.58 8.01 0.36
CA HIS A 58 10.86 7.62 -0.21
C HIS A 58 10.88 6.14 -0.62
N ARG A 59 11.76 5.80 -1.57
CA ARG A 59 11.88 4.44 -2.11
C ARG A 59 12.87 3.52 -1.41
N TYR A 60 13.68 4.08 -0.51
CA TYR A 60 14.73 3.33 0.17
C TYR A 60 14.21 2.60 1.42
N GLN A 61 15.05 1.70 1.93
CA GLN A 61 14.93 1.17 3.29
C GLN A 61 15.03 2.32 4.32
N GLU A 62 14.27 2.23 5.41
CA GLU A 62 14.08 3.33 6.37
C GLU A 62 15.37 3.87 7.02
N TRP A 63 16.28 2.98 7.45
CA TRP A 63 17.56 3.40 8.02
C TRP A 63 18.47 3.98 6.95
N TYR A 64 18.47 3.38 5.75
CA TYR A 64 19.26 3.93 4.65
C TYR A 64 18.84 5.37 4.34
N ASP A 65 17.54 5.64 4.19
CA ASP A 65 17.07 7.00 3.90
C ASP A 65 17.42 7.99 5.02
N LEU A 66 17.25 7.58 6.29
CA LEU A 66 17.54 8.40 7.46
C LEU A 66 18.99 8.91 7.48
N TYR A 67 19.95 8.09 7.06
CA TYR A 67 21.38 8.45 7.07
C TYR A 67 21.86 9.13 5.78
N ARG A 68 20.98 9.37 4.80
CA ARG A 68 21.38 10.08 3.58
C ARG A 68 21.68 11.56 3.89
N PRO A 69 22.75 12.12 3.31
CA PRO A 69 23.05 13.55 3.46
C PRO A 69 21.90 14.45 3.01
N GLU A 70 21.16 14.07 1.96
CA GLU A 70 20.04 14.83 1.43
C GLU A 70 18.86 14.85 2.41
N ALA A 71 18.49 13.69 2.98
CA ALA A 71 17.43 13.59 3.97
C ALA A 71 17.76 14.41 5.24
N ASN A 72 19.01 14.35 5.70
CA ASN A 72 19.48 15.13 6.84
C ASN A 72 19.49 16.64 6.57
N LYS A 73 19.87 17.08 5.35
CA LYS A 73 19.79 18.49 4.95
C LYS A 73 18.35 18.99 4.98
N ASP A 74 17.42 18.18 4.50
CA ASP A 74 16.00 18.50 4.43
C ASP A 74 15.37 18.59 5.83
N LEU A 75 15.63 17.61 6.70
CA LEU A 75 15.22 17.63 8.11
C LEU A 75 15.79 18.85 8.85
N LYS A 76 17.07 19.18 8.61
CA LYS A 76 17.70 20.38 9.18
C LYS A 76 17.03 21.67 8.68
N LYS A 77 16.60 21.74 7.42
CA LYS A 77 15.86 22.90 6.88
C LYS A 77 14.52 23.07 7.61
N PHE A 78 13.77 21.99 7.81
CA PHE A 78 12.54 21.99 8.60
C PHE A 78 12.78 22.48 10.04
N TYR A 79 13.76 21.91 10.76
CA TYR A 79 14.06 22.30 12.13
C TYR A 79 14.56 23.74 12.26
N ASN A 80 15.41 24.21 11.34
CA ASN A 80 15.83 25.61 11.35
C ASN A 80 14.64 26.56 11.18
N ARG A 81 13.62 26.17 10.41
CA ARG A 81 12.42 26.98 10.24
C ARG A 81 11.59 27.06 11.52
N PHE A 82 11.26 25.92 12.12
CA PHE A 82 10.27 25.84 13.20
C PHE A 82 10.85 25.85 14.62
N LEU A 83 12.11 25.46 14.80
CA LEU A 83 12.79 25.50 16.10
C LEU A 83 13.68 26.73 16.28
N LYS A 84 14.24 27.28 15.18
CA LYS A 84 15.09 28.48 15.23
C LYS A 84 14.46 29.73 14.63
N GLY A 85 13.27 29.61 14.02
CA GLY A 85 12.56 30.74 13.43
C GLY A 85 13.17 31.29 12.13
N PHE A 86 14.10 30.58 11.49
CA PHE A 86 14.76 31.07 10.28
C PHE A 86 13.80 31.12 9.09
N GLN A 87 13.75 32.25 8.39
CA GLN A 87 12.97 32.42 7.16
C GLN A 87 13.70 31.83 5.95
N ASN A 88 13.75 30.49 5.89
CA ASN A 88 14.52 29.74 4.90
C ASN A 88 13.70 29.24 3.70
N GLY A 89 12.46 29.72 3.56
CA GLY A 89 11.56 29.37 2.46
C GLY A 89 10.95 27.98 2.53
N TRP A 90 11.07 27.22 3.63
CA TRP A 90 10.52 25.87 3.74
C TRP A 90 9.05 25.78 3.30
N GLU A 91 8.17 26.63 3.84
CA GLU A 91 6.74 26.56 3.55
C GLU A 91 6.38 26.93 2.11
N ARG A 92 7.22 27.72 1.45
CA ARG A 92 7.03 28.16 0.06
C ARG A 92 7.62 27.16 -0.93
N ASP A 93 8.81 26.67 -0.65
CA ASP A 93 9.63 25.91 -1.60
C ASP A 93 9.40 24.39 -1.49
N THR A 94 8.91 23.90 -0.34
CA THR A 94 8.71 22.46 -0.11
C THR A 94 7.26 22.06 -0.43
N PRO A 95 7.03 21.19 -1.44
CA PRO A 95 5.70 20.67 -1.76
C PRO A 95 5.07 19.94 -0.57
N PRO A 96 3.74 20.07 -0.34
CA PRO A 96 3.05 19.37 0.75
C PRO A 96 3.27 17.85 0.72
N VAL A 97 3.36 17.27 -0.48
CA VAL A 97 3.67 15.86 -0.68
C VAL A 97 4.80 15.73 -1.71
N ARG A 98 5.80 14.90 -1.39
CA ARG A 98 6.82 14.43 -2.34
C ARG A 98 6.70 12.92 -2.45
N LEU A 99 6.23 12.44 -3.59
CA LEU A 99 5.86 11.04 -3.79
C LEU A 99 6.91 10.31 -4.63
N SER A 100 7.54 9.29 -4.04
CA SER A 100 8.29 8.30 -4.80
C SER A 100 7.44 7.05 -5.04
N LEU A 101 7.46 6.50 -6.25
CA LEU A 101 6.81 5.23 -6.59
C LEU A 101 7.86 4.23 -7.07
N LEU A 102 7.72 2.98 -6.64
CA LEU A 102 8.68 1.92 -6.96
C LEU A 102 8.52 1.47 -8.41
N GLY A 103 9.63 1.46 -9.14
CA GLY A 103 9.73 0.93 -10.51
C GLY A 103 9.98 -0.57 -10.54
N PHE A 104 10.50 -1.18 -9.47
CA PHE A 104 10.94 -2.58 -9.37
C PHE A 104 12.07 -2.93 -10.33
N GLU A 105 13.01 -2.00 -10.54
CA GLU A 105 14.14 -2.16 -11.46
C GLU A 105 15.04 -3.33 -11.06
N ALA A 106 15.20 -3.58 -9.76
CA ALA A 106 15.95 -4.71 -9.22
C ALA A 106 15.38 -6.07 -9.67
N ASP A 107 14.07 -6.13 -9.96
CA ASP A 107 13.36 -7.32 -10.43
C ASP A 107 13.25 -7.37 -11.96
N GLY A 108 14.10 -6.61 -12.67
CA GLY A 108 14.14 -6.56 -14.13
C GLY A 108 13.06 -5.68 -14.76
N SER A 109 12.36 -4.85 -13.98
CA SER A 109 11.41 -3.88 -14.52
C SER A 109 12.07 -2.86 -15.44
N LEU A 110 11.44 -2.63 -16.59
CA LEU A 110 11.82 -1.55 -17.49
C LEU A 110 11.19 -0.19 -17.11
N THR A 111 10.34 -0.08 -16.08
CA THR A 111 9.97 1.25 -15.58
C THR A 111 10.93 1.69 -14.50
N GLY A 112 11.52 2.85 -14.72
CA GLY A 112 12.17 3.58 -13.64
C GLY A 112 11.18 3.96 -12.54
N SER A 113 11.68 3.96 -11.32
CA SER A 113 11.03 4.53 -10.16
C SER A 113 10.76 6.02 -10.39
N ILE A 114 9.66 6.51 -9.84
CA ILE A 114 9.40 7.94 -9.71
C ILE A 114 10.04 8.38 -8.40
N GLU A 115 10.82 9.46 -8.42
CA GLU A 115 11.52 9.96 -7.25
C GLU A 115 11.00 11.33 -6.84
N GLU A 116 10.53 11.43 -5.59
CA GLU A 116 10.13 12.68 -4.92
C GLU A 116 9.28 13.63 -5.76
N ARG A 117 8.38 13.10 -6.60
CA ARG A 117 7.51 13.91 -7.47
C ARG A 117 6.67 14.85 -6.60
N PRO A 118 6.65 16.16 -6.88
CA PRO A 118 5.85 17.10 -6.12
C PRO A 118 4.36 16.85 -6.34
N GLU A 119 3.61 16.80 -5.25
CA GLU A 119 2.17 16.57 -5.20
C GLU A 119 1.54 17.53 -4.19
N GLN A 120 0.28 17.91 -4.43
CA GLN A 120 -0.43 18.86 -3.55
C GLN A 120 -1.12 18.19 -2.38
N GLU A 121 -1.52 16.93 -2.54
CA GLU A 121 -2.32 16.21 -1.55
C GLU A 121 -2.11 14.70 -1.62
N TRP A 122 -2.46 14.04 -0.53
CA TRP A 122 -2.54 12.58 -0.44
C TRP A 122 -3.84 12.17 0.26
N PRO A 123 -4.66 11.26 -0.30
CA PRO A 123 -4.53 10.64 -1.62
C PRO A 123 -4.49 11.65 -2.79
N LEU A 124 -4.02 11.26 -3.97
CA LEU A 124 -3.88 12.19 -5.10
C LEU A 124 -5.26 12.59 -5.66
N ALA A 125 -5.52 13.89 -5.87
CA ALA A 125 -6.77 14.38 -6.48
C ALA A 125 -7.16 13.67 -7.78
N ARG A 126 -6.14 13.50 -8.63
CA ARG A 126 -6.28 12.99 -10.00
C ARG A 126 -6.33 11.47 -10.10
N GLN A 127 -6.33 10.78 -8.96
CA GLN A 127 -6.33 9.33 -8.94
C GLN A 127 -7.66 8.79 -9.51
N GLN A 128 -7.57 7.79 -10.40
CA GLN A 128 -8.74 7.11 -10.91
C GLN A 128 -8.96 5.80 -10.18
N LEU A 129 -10.15 5.65 -9.59
CA LEU A 129 -10.57 4.41 -8.96
C LEU A 129 -11.07 3.43 -10.00
N LYS A 130 -10.28 2.40 -10.29
CA LYS A 130 -10.68 1.33 -11.23
C LYS A 130 -10.88 0.03 -10.47
N THR A 131 -11.94 -0.70 -10.75
CA THR A 131 -12.21 -2.01 -10.15
C THR A 131 -11.69 -3.12 -11.06
N LEU A 132 -10.96 -4.09 -10.50
CA LEU A 132 -10.75 -5.41 -11.11
C LEU A 132 -11.55 -6.49 -10.37
N TYR A 133 -11.92 -7.53 -11.12
CA TYR A 133 -12.61 -8.72 -10.67
C TYR A 133 -11.70 -9.93 -10.78
N LEU A 134 -11.89 -10.92 -9.90
CA LEU A 134 -11.10 -12.14 -9.88
C LEU A 134 -11.78 -13.18 -10.79
N ASP A 135 -11.08 -13.66 -11.81
CA ASP A 135 -11.52 -14.76 -12.67
C ASP A 135 -10.87 -16.07 -12.20
N SER A 136 -11.67 -16.96 -11.61
CA SER A 136 -11.19 -18.23 -11.06
C SER A 136 -10.77 -19.26 -12.11
N THR A 137 -11.28 -19.12 -13.34
CA THR A 137 -11.03 -20.03 -14.47
C THR A 137 -9.70 -19.69 -15.13
N LEU A 138 -9.50 -18.41 -15.42
CA LEU A 138 -8.27 -17.90 -16.04
C LEU A 138 -7.15 -17.64 -15.04
N LYS A 139 -7.47 -17.58 -13.73
CA LYS A 139 -6.55 -17.15 -12.67
C LYS A 139 -6.00 -15.75 -12.95
N GLN A 140 -6.89 -14.85 -13.37
CA GLN A 140 -6.56 -13.49 -13.79
C GLN A 140 -7.40 -12.45 -13.06
N LEU A 141 -6.87 -11.23 -12.99
CA LEU A 141 -7.64 -10.06 -12.66
C LEU A 141 -8.15 -9.41 -13.96
N ILE A 142 -9.46 -9.23 -14.06
CA ILE A 142 -10.14 -8.74 -15.27
C ILE A 142 -10.94 -7.46 -14.98
N TRP A 143 -11.15 -6.64 -16.02
CA TRP A 143 -11.86 -5.36 -15.89
C TRP A 143 -13.38 -5.51 -15.81
N ASP A 144 -13.91 -6.50 -16.50
CA ASP A 144 -15.35 -6.79 -16.55
C ASP A 144 -15.71 -7.85 -15.53
N LYS A 145 -16.92 -7.76 -14.98
CA LYS A 145 -17.42 -8.75 -14.03
C LYS A 145 -17.57 -10.11 -14.72
N PRO A 146 -17.06 -11.21 -14.15
CA PRO A 146 -17.28 -12.56 -14.70
C PRO A 146 -18.77 -12.84 -14.89
N ALA A 147 -19.14 -13.39 -16.05
CA ALA A 147 -20.54 -13.73 -16.36
C ALA A 147 -21.05 -14.96 -15.60
N THR A 148 -20.13 -15.85 -15.21
CA THR A 148 -20.42 -17.08 -14.49
C THR A 148 -19.74 -17.06 -13.13
N GLU A 149 -20.40 -17.60 -12.12
CA GLU A 149 -19.81 -17.80 -10.81
C GLU A 149 -18.71 -18.85 -10.86
N GLY A 150 -17.70 -18.67 -10.01
CA GLY A 150 -16.58 -19.57 -9.90
C GLY A 150 -15.85 -19.40 -8.58
N SER A 151 -15.03 -20.41 -8.24
CA SER A 151 -14.26 -20.44 -7.01
C SER A 151 -12.83 -20.87 -7.27
N ALA A 152 -11.93 -20.35 -6.45
CA ALA A 152 -10.56 -20.84 -6.33
C ALA A 152 -10.39 -21.46 -4.93
N THR A 153 -9.67 -22.57 -4.87
CA THR A 153 -9.45 -23.32 -3.64
C THR A 153 -7.98 -23.67 -3.53
N HIS A 154 -7.43 -23.60 -2.33
CA HIS A 154 -6.08 -24.07 -2.00
C HIS A 154 -6.06 -24.61 -0.57
N LEU A 155 -4.99 -25.33 -0.19
CA LEU A 155 -4.82 -25.80 1.18
C LEU A 155 -4.26 -24.67 2.03
N ALA A 156 -4.94 -24.30 3.12
CA ALA A 156 -4.51 -23.22 4.01
C ALA A 156 -3.15 -23.48 4.68
N GLU A 157 -2.87 -24.75 5.00
CA GLU A 157 -1.63 -25.17 5.65
C GLU A 157 -0.49 -25.42 4.65
N GLY A 158 -0.77 -25.40 3.35
CA GLY A 158 0.24 -25.61 2.32
C GLY A 158 1.17 -24.39 2.25
N LEU A 159 2.43 -24.56 2.63
CA LEU A 159 3.42 -23.46 2.68
C LEU A 159 3.65 -22.77 1.32
N THR A 160 3.29 -23.43 0.23
CA THR A 160 3.39 -22.93 -1.15
C THR A 160 2.04 -22.80 -1.84
N ASP A 161 0.96 -23.13 -1.14
CA ASP A 161 -0.37 -23.16 -1.71
C ASP A 161 -0.96 -21.75 -1.67
N SER A 162 -1.32 -21.24 -2.84
CA SER A 162 -1.93 -19.93 -2.96
C SER A 162 -2.90 -19.87 -4.14
N SER A 163 -3.93 -19.04 -4.02
CA SER A 163 -4.79 -18.69 -5.14
C SER A 163 -4.33 -17.38 -5.75
N ASN A 164 -3.63 -17.49 -6.88
CA ASN A 164 -2.99 -16.37 -7.55
C ASN A 164 -3.84 -15.81 -8.68
N PHE A 165 -3.92 -14.48 -8.77
CA PHE A 165 -4.59 -13.77 -9.86
C PHE A 165 -3.67 -12.70 -10.43
N ILE A 166 -3.51 -12.72 -11.76
CA ILE A 166 -2.54 -11.88 -12.47
C ILE A 166 -3.27 -10.92 -13.42
N ILE A 167 -2.84 -9.66 -13.46
CA ILE A 167 -3.16 -8.71 -14.54
C ILE A 167 -1.89 -8.24 -15.21
N HIS A 168 -1.94 -8.12 -16.54
CA HIS A 168 -0.91 -7.49 -17.35
C HIS A 168 -1.39 -6.12 -17.85
N PHE A 169 -0.57 -5.09 -17.66
CA PHE A 169 -0.87 -3.75 -18.18
C PHE A 169 -0.29 -3.58 -19.58
N LYS A 170 -1.12 -3.12 -20.52
CA LYS A 170 -0.70 -2.84 -21.92
C LYS A 170 0.15 -1.57 -22.05
N GLN A 171 0.15 -0.72 -21.03
CA GLN A 171 0.89 0.53 -21.00
C GLN A 171 1.45 0.78 -19.59
N GLN A 172 2.44 1.65 -19.48
CA GLN A 172 2.95 2.08 -18.18
C GLN A 172 1.80 2.61 -17.33
N THR A 173 1.65 2.03 -16.13
CA THR A 173 0.57 2.33 -15.22
C THR A 173 1.17 2.61 -13.84
N GLU A 174 0.90 3.78 -13.29
CA GLU A 174 1.28 4.15 -11.94
C GLU A 174 0.17 3.77 -10.97
N ILE A 175 0.47 2.94 -9.97
CA ILE A 175 -0.46 2.58 -8.90
C ILE A 175 -0.03 3.32 -7.63
N ALA A 176 -0.84 4.30 -7.22
CA ALA A 176 -0.57 5.13 -6.06
C ALA A 176 -1.86 5.37 -5.26
N GLY A 177 -1.89 4.89 -4.02
CA GLY A 177 -3.01 5.08 -3.12
C GLY A 177 -3.25 3.87 -2.23
N TYR A 178 -4.49 3.71 -1.77
CA TYR A 178 -4.89 2.61 -0.92
C TYR A 178 -5.52 1.49 -1.75
N ALA A 179 -4.89 0.33 -1.78
CA ALA A 179 -5.54 -0.87 -2.30
C ALA A 179 -6.61 -1.34 -1.30
N LYS A 180 -7.72 -1.83 -1.84
CA LYS A 180 -8.76 -2.54 -1.09
C LYS A 180 -9.08 -3.78 -1.90
N VAL A 181 -9.27 -4.91 -1.22
CA VAL A 181 -9.81 -6.15 -1.77
C VAL A 181 -11.09 -6.48 -1.00
N LYS A 182 -12.11 -6.97 -1.72
CA LYS A 182 -13.30 -7.60 -1.11
C LYS A 182 -13.29 -9.04 -1.59
N LEU A 183 -13.40 -9.98 -0.67
CA LEU A 183 -13.39 -11.41 -0.92
C LEU A 183 -14.68 -12.02 -0.39
N TRP A 184 -15.15 -13.09 -1.00
CA TRP A 184 -16.02 -14.03 -0.31
C TRP A 184 -15.26 -15.32 -0.11
N VAL A 185 -15.26 -15.78 1.13
CA VAL A 185 -14.40 -16.85 1.60
C VAL A 185 -15.24 -17.86 2.35
N SER A 186 -14.85 -19.12 2.26
CA SER A 186 -15.45 -20.20 3.00
C SER A 186 -14.39 -21.22 3.36
N CYS A 187 -14.53 -21.80 4.54
CA CYS A 187 -13.71 -22.89 5.05
C CYS A 187 -14.68 -24.02 5.38
N LYS A 188 -14.41 -25.24 4.91
CA LYS A 188 -15.33 -26.36 5.20
C LYS A 188 -15.01 -26.99 6.55
N GLU A 189 -13.75 -26.99 6.93
CA GLU A 189 -13.25 -27.78 8.05
C GLU A 189 -13.05 -26.95 9.34
N HIS A 190 -13.05 -25.61 9.25
CA HIS A 190 -13.04 -24.71 10.40
C HIS A 190 -14.08 -23.61 10.30
N ASP A 191 -14.38 -22.98 11.43
CA ASP A 191 -15.31 -21.86 11.60
C ASP A 191 -14.63 -20.48 11.65
N ASP A 192 -13.29 -20.43 11.51
CA ASP A 192 -12.50 -19.20 11.43
C ASP A 192 -11.45 -19.27 10.30
N LEU A 193 -10.98 -18.10 9.83
CA LEU A 193 -10.07 -17.95 8.70
C LEU A 193 -9.13 -16.74 8.88
N ASP A 194 -7.83 -17.02 8.90
CA ASP A 194 -6.81 -15.99 8.68
C ASP A 194 -6.59 -15.78 7.19
N VAL A 195 -6.92 -14.61 6.64
CA VAL A 195 -6.66 -14.30 5.22
C VAL A 195 -5.56 -13.25 5.11
N ALA A 196 -4.40 -13.65 4.62
CA ALA A 196 -3.31 -12.75 4.26
C ALA A 196 -3.33 -12.49 2.76
N ASP A 197 -3.37 -11.21 2.39
CA ASP A 197 -3.20 -10.74 1.01
C ASP A 197 -1.79 -10.16 0.86
N TYR A 198 -0.98 -10.83 0.03
CA TYR A 198 0.28 -10.32 -0.46
C TYR A 198 0.07 -9.84 -1.90
N SER A 199 -0.25 -8.56 -2.03
CA SER A 199 -0.19 -7.88 -3.32
C SER A 199 1.27 -7.69 -3.73
N ASN A 200 1.85 -8.69 -4.39
CA ASN A 200 3.22 -8.66 -4.90
C ASN A 200 3.22 -8.23 -6.38
N ILE A 201 3.98 -7.19 -6.73
CA ILE A 201 4.21 -6.90 -8.15
C ILE A 201 5.29 -7.87 -8.66
N SER A 202 4.91 -9.07 -9.10
CA SER A 202 5.86 -10.00 -9.72
C SER A 202 6.02 -9.69 -11.20
N ILE A 203 7.22 -9.35 -11.64
CA ILE A 203 7.55 -9.13 -13.05
C ILE A 203 8.19 -10.41 -13.59
N THR A 204 7.45 -11.16 -14.40
CA THR A 204 8.03 -12.27 -15.16
C THR A 204 8.62 -11.71 -16.45
N LEU A 205 9.85 -12.12 -16.81
CA LEU A 205 10.59 -11.74 -18.03
C LEU A 205 9.94 -12.27 -19.32
N ALA A 206 8.65 -12.04 -19.49
CA ALA A 206 7.95 -12.03 -20.76
C ALA A 206 7.58 -10.54 -21.04
N PRO A 207 7.26 -10.12 -22.28
CA PRO A 207 7.19 -8.70 -22.65
C PRO A 207 6.12 -7.84 -21.95
N TYR A 208 5.45 -8.36 -20.92
CA TYR A 208 4.36 -7.72 -20.20
C TYR A 208 4.62 -7.65 -18.70
N ARG A 209 4.47 -6.44 -18.15
CA ARG A 209 4.57 -6.16 -16.73
C ARG A 209 3.31 -6.66 -16.02
N SER A 210 3.46 -7.51 -15.02
CA SER A 210 2.37 -8.14 -14.26
C SER A 210 2.30 -7.61 -12.83
N LEU A 211 1.08 -7.51 -12.32
CA LEU A 211 0.78 -7.41 -10.90
C LEU A 211 0.18 -8.75 -10.45
N LYS A 212 0.73 -9.35 -9.39
CA LYS A 212 0.26 -10.62 -8.82
C LYS A 212 -0.40 -10.36 -7.48
N PHE A 213 -1.63 -10.84 -7.34
CA PHE A 213 -2.26 -10.95 -6.02
C PHE A 213 -2.09 -12.38 -5.54
N GLU A 214 -1.45 -12.54 -4.39
CA GLU A 214 -1.19 -13.82 -3.75
C GLU A 214 -1.88 -13.84 -2.38
N MET A 215 -2.88 -14.71 -2.25
CA MET A 215 -3.55 -14.93 -0.97
C MET A 215 -2.96 -16.16 -0.29
N THR A 216 -2.58 -16.01 0.97
CA THR A 216 -2.06 -17.07 1.86
C THR A 216 -2.75 -16.95 3.22
N THR A 217 -2.65 -17.96 4.07
CA THR A 217 -3.29 -17.94 5.41
C THR A 217 -2.27 -18.30 6.48
N SER A 218 -2.37 -17.75 7.70
CA SER A 218 -1.48 -18.12 8.83
C SER A 218 -2.03 -19.28 9.67
N GLN A 219 -1.12 -19.91 10.43
CA GLN A 219 -1.25 -21.24 11.06
C GLN A 219 -2.42 -21.43 12.05
N SER A 220 -3.09 -22.60 11.97
CA SER A 220 -3.45 -23.43 13.15
C SER A 220 -3.69 -24.90 12.72
N ALA A 221 -3.48 -25.86 13.62
CA ALA A 221 -3.35 -27.28 13.31
C ALA A 221 -4.70 -28.02 13.18
N LEU A 222 -5.07 -28.38 11.94
CA LEU A 222 -5.84 -29.55 11.44
C LEU A 222 -6.43 -29.17 10.07
N ALA A 223 -5.92 -29.74 8.97
CA ALA A 223 -6.02 -29.19 7.61
C ALA A 223 -7.44 -28.91 7.03
N PRO A 224 -7.81 -27.63 6.81
CA PRO A 224 -8.96 -27.24 6.00
C PRO A 224 -8.63 -26.95 4.51
N ARG A 225 -9.60 -27.16 3.62
CA ARG A 225 -9.65 -26.59 2.27
C ARG A 225 -10.43 -25.28 2.31
N VAL A 226 -9.75 -24.18 2.00
CA VAL A 226 -10.38 -22.86 1.93
C VAL A 226 -10.81 -22.59 0.49
N SER A 227 -12.11 -22.43 0.30
CA SER A 227 -12.72 -22.09 -0.99
C SER A 227 -13.13 -20.62 -0.99
N PHE A 228 -12.57 -19.85 -1.91
CA PHE A 228 -12.95 -18.47 -2.15
C PHE A 228 -14.09 -18.48 -3.16
N ALA A 229 -15.31 -18.18 -2.73
CA ALA A 229 -16.41 -17.90 -3.63
C ALA A 229 -16.21 -16.46 -4.15
N LEU A 230 -15.91 -16.26 -5.42
CA LEU A 230 -15.53 -14.94 -5.89
C LEU A 230 -16.73 -14.26 -6.55
N HIS A 231 -17.61 -13.65 -5.75
CA HIS A 231 -18.43 -12.54 -6.22
C HIS A 231 -17.70 -11.22 -5.97
N THR A 232 -16.46 -11.11 -6.44
CA THR A 232 -15.53 -10.10 -5.93
C THR A 232 -15.59 -8.78 -6.68
N GLU A 233 -16.06 -7.75 -5.98
CA GLU A 233 -15.84 -6.37 -6.38
C GLU A 233 -14.54 -5.85 -5.80
N LEU A 234 -13.96 -4.88 -6.50
CA LEU A 234 -12.99 -3.90 -6.01
C LEU A 234 -11.62 -4.48 -5.65
N LEU A 235 -10.75 -4.58 -6.66
CA LEU A 235 -9.42 -4.00 -6.51
C LEU A 235 -9.45 -2.58 -7.06
N ARG A 236 -9.41 -1.55 -6.20
CA ARG A 236 -9.25 -0.14 -6.62
C ARG A 236 -7.81 0.10 -7.07
N ILE A 237 -7.52 -0.17 -8.34
CA ILE A 237 -6.25 0.23 -8.93
C ILE A 237 -6.34 1.70 -9.30
N TRP A 238 -5.41 2.46 -8.74
CA TRP A 238 -5.17 3.84 -9.05
C TRP A 238 -4.38 3.87 -10.35
N SER A 239 -4.86 4.59 -11.36
CA SER A 239 -4.09 4.87 -12.56
C SER A 239 -3.96 6.37 -12.68
N CYS A 240 -2.72 6.86 -12.73
CA CYS A 240 -2.43 8.23 -13.11
C CYS A 240 -1.95 8.24 -14.56
N GLN A 241 -2.75 8.78 -15.48
CA GLN A 241 -2.27 9.10 -16.82
C GLN A 241 -1.51 10.43 -16.77
N GLN A 242 -0.30 10.45 -17.36
CA GLN A 242 0.46 11.68 -17.57
C GLN A 242 -0.34 12.63 -18.49
N PRO A 243 -0.33 13.95 -18.27
CA PRO A 243 -0.78 14.88 -19.30
C PRO A 243 0.13 14.71 -20.52
N LYS A 244 -0.47 14.57 -21.70
CA LYS A 244 0.26 14.59 -22.97
C LYS A 244 1.09 15.88 -23.01
N ARG A 245 2.41 15.74 -23.16
CA ARG A 245 3.28 16.86 -23.52
C ARG A 245 2.95 17.35 -24.92
#